data_AF-A0AAE5CC59-F1
#
_entry.id   AF-A0AAE5CC59-F1
#
_cell.length_a   1.000
_cell.length_b   1.000
_cell.length_c   1.000
_cell.angle_alpha   90.00
_cell.angle_beta   90.00
_cell.angle_gamma   90.00
#
_symmetry.space_group_name_H-M   'P 1'
#
loop_
_entity.id
_entity.type
_entity.pdbx_description
1 polymer ?
#
loop_
_entity_poly.entity_id
_entity_poly.type
_entity_poly.pdbx_seq_one_letter_code
_entity_poly.pdbx_strand_id
1 'polypeptide(L)' 'MDQLKDDTVKRLHRSLGSVLQAAIDARVEADRFPESFLLPDREEGAACPKCGGDLKKIEVSGRATYFCPRDQSRES' A
#
# COMPACT_ATOMS: atom_id res chain seq x y z
N MET A 1 11.90 10.72 12.58
CA MET A 1 10.89 10.83 11.49
C MET A 1 11.52 11.51 10.27
N ASP A 2 12.85 11.53 10.19
CA ASP A 2 13.61 12.59 9.53
C ASP A 2 14.36 12.09 8.27
N GLN A 3 13.93 10.95 7.73
CA GLN A 3 14.56 10.32 6.54
C GLN A 3 13.69 10.40 5.28
N LEU A 4 12.52 11.03 5.34
CA LEU A 4 11.66 11.22 4.17
C LEU A 4 11.85 12.62 3.60
N LYS A 5 11.97 12.72 2.27
CA LYS A 5 11.97 14.01 1.57
C LYS A 5 10.57 14.63 1.65
N ASP A 6 10.49 15.95 1.67
CA ASP A 6 9.21 16.69 1.76
C ASP A 6 8.19 16.26 0.71
N ASP A 7 8.62 16.00 -0.52
CA ASP A 7 7.73 15.56 -1.59
C ASP A 7 7.17 14.15 -1.35
N THR A 8 7.97 13.27 -0.73
CA THR A 8 7.51 11.95 -0.29
C THR A 8 6.48 12.09 0.82
N VAL A 9 6.67 13.00 1.79
CA VAL A 9 5.69 13.29 2.86
C VAL A 9 4.39 13.84 2.27
N LYS A 10 4.45 14.81 1.36
CA LYS A 10 3.27 15.38 0.68
C LYS A 10 2.52 14.31 -0.11
N ARG A 11 3.24 13.41 -0.80
CA ARG A 11 2.63 12.29 -1.52
C ARG A 11 1.95 11.32 -0.57
N LEU A 12 2.60 10.94 0.52
CA LEU A 12 2.04 10.06 1.55
C LEU A 12 0.75 10.64 2.14
N HIS A 13 0.75 11.93 2.48
CA HIS A 13 -0.43 12.61 3.01
C HIS A 13 -1.61 12.57 2.03
N ARG A 14 -1.39 12.87 0.74
CA ARG A 14 -2.44 12.77 -0.29
C ARG A 14 -2.95 11.34 -0.45
N SER A 15 -2.05 10.36 -0.54
CA SER A 15 -2.41 8.96 -0.66
C SER A 15 -3.23 8.47 0.53
N LEU A 16 -2.91 8.91 1.76
CA LEU A 16 -3.66 8.56 2.96
C LEU A 16 -5.12 9.04 2.86
N GLY A 17 -5.33 10.29 2.44
CA GLY A 17 -6.68 10.84 2.21
C GLY A 17 -7.47 10.06 1.16
N SER A 18 -6.85 9.75 0.01
CA SER A 18 -7.49 8.96 -1.05
C SER A 18 -7.87 7.54 -0.59
N VAL A 19 -7.01 6.89 0.18
CA VAL A 19 -7.28 5.53 0.70
C VAL A 19 -8.42 5.54 1.71
N LEU A 20 -8.46 6.53 2.62
CA LEU A 20 -9.54 6.66 3.60
C LEU A 20 -10.88 6.93 2.92
N GLN A 21 -10.91 7.79 1.90
CA GLN A 21 -12.13 8.03 1.13
C GLN A 21 -12.60 6.76 0.42
N ALA A 22 -11.69 6.04 -0.26
CA ALA A 22 -12.02 4.77 -0.92
C ALA A 22 -12.58 3.73 0.08
N ALA A 23 -12.05 3.70 1.31
CA ALA A 23 -12.56 2.82 2.35
C ALA A 23 -13.98 3.17 2.81
N ILE A 24 -14.30 4.47 2.89
CA ILE A 24 -15.66 4.94 3.18
C ILE A 24 -16.61 4.53 2.05
N ASP A 25 -16.23 4.80 0.80
CA ASP A 25 -17.05 4.52 -0.37
C ASP A 25 -17.32 3.02 -0.55
N ALA A 26 -16.29 2.19 -0.32
CA ALA A 26 -16.36 0.73 -0.36
C ALA A 26 -17.02 0.11 0.90
N ARG A 27 -17.35 0.91 1.92
CA ARG A 27 -17.83 0.44 3.24
C ARG A 27 -16.91 -0.60 3.89
N VAL A 28 -15.61 -0.49 3.62
CA VAL A 28 -14.57 -1.43 4.10
C VAL A 28 -14.78 -2.87 3.60
N GLU A 29 -15.59 -3.08 2.56
CA GLU A 29 -15.78 -4.38 1.91
C GLU A 29 -14.69 -4.56 0.84
N ALA A 30 -13.81 -5.55 1.01
CA ALA A 30 -12.59 -5.69 0.20
C ALA A 30 -12.85 -5.85 -1.30
N ASP A 31 -13.91 -6.55 -1.66
CA ASP A 31 -14.39 -6.78 -3.03
C ASP A 31 -14.94 -5.52 -3.71
N ARG A 32 -15.22 -4.45 -2.94
CA ARG A 32 -15.66 -3.16 -3.46
C ARG A 32 -14.53 -2.15 -3.65
N PHE A 33 -13.31 -2.46 -3.21
CA PHE A 33 -12.16 -1.59 -3.47
C PHE A 33 -11.76 -1.65 -4.95
N PRO A 34 -11.19 -0.56 -5.50
CA PRO A 34 -10.63 -0.60 -6.84
C PRO A 34 -9.52 -1.66 -6.95
N GLU A 35 -9.42 -2.34 -8.09
CA GLU A 35 -8.38 -3.35 -8.38
C GLU A 35 -6.94 -2.80 -8.24
N SER A 36 -6.78 -1.47 -8.30
CA SER A 36 -5.49 -0.80 -8.09
C SER A 36 -5.00 -0.82 -6.63
N PHE A 37 -5.82 -1.28 -5.68
CA PHE A 37 -5.48 -1.37 -4.26
C PHE A 37 -4.93 -2.75 -3.91
N LEU A 38 -4.16 -2.83 -2.83
CA LEU A 38 -3.65 -4.11 -2.32
C LEU A 38 -4.71 -4.91 -1.55
N LEU A 39 -5.80 -4.28 -1.11
CA LEU A 39 -6.76 -4.92 -0.19
C LEU A 39 -7.52 -6.11 -0.81
N PRO A 40 -7.97 -6.06 -2.08
CA PRO A 40 -8.63 -7.21 -2.73
C PRO A 40 -7.76 -8.47 -2.73
N ASP A 41 -6.47 -8.33 -3.06
CA ASP A 41 -5.52 -9.45 -3.21
C ASP A 41 -4.33 -9.34 -2.24
N ARG A 42 -4.62 -9.13 -0.95
CA ARG A 42 -3.62 -8.90 0.10
C ARG A 42 -2.96 -10.21 0.59
N GLU A 43 -2.19 -10.84 -0.28
CA GLU A 43 -1.54 -12.12 0.00
C GLU A 43 -0.04 -12.11 -0.35
N GLU A 44 0.72 -13.01 0.26
CA GLU A 44 2.14 -13.15 -0.06
C GLU A 44 2.28 -13.84 -1.43
N GLY A 45 3.08 -13.26 -2.33
CA GLY A 45 3.22 -13.74 -3.69
C GLY A 45 2.11 -13.30 -4.66
N ALA A 46 1.08 -12.58 -4.20
CA ALA A 46 0.10 -11.97 -5.10
C ALA A 46 0.75 -10.92 -6.01
N ALA A 47 0.16 -10.67 -7.17
CA ALA A 47 0.68 -9.70 -8.13
C ALA A 47 0.41 -8.26 -7.66
N CYS A 48 1.44 -7.41 -7.70
CA CYS A 48 1.28 -5.99 -7.43
C CYS A 48 0.37 -5.36 -8.51
N PRO A 49 -0.72 -4.69 -8.13
CA PRO A 49 -1.67 -4.14 -9.10
C PRO A 49 -1.10 -2.95 -9.90
N LYS A 50 0.07 -2.43 -9.50
CA LYS A 50 0.76 -1.35 -10.20
C LYS A 50 1.78 -1.85 -11.21
N CYS A 51 2.66 -2.78 -10.82
CA CYS A 51 3.80 -3.20 -11.65
C CYS A 51 3.82 -4.69 -12.01
N GLY A 52 2.85 -5.48 -11.53
CA GLY A 52 2.75 -6.92 -11.71
C GLY A 52 3.82 -7.76 -11.00
N GLY A 53 4.66 -7.16 -10.14
CA GLY A 53 5.67 -7.90 -9.38
C GLY A 53 5.12 -8.51 -8.09
N ASP A 54 5.79 -9.53 -7.57
CA ASP A 54 5.31 -10.27 -6.40
C ASP A 54 5.30 -9.42 -5.12
N LEU A 55 4.17 -9.41 -4.42
CA LEU A 55 4.05 -8.82 -3.09
C LEU A 55 4.81 -9.66 -2.06
N LYS A 56 5.49 -8.98 -1.13
CA LYS A 56 6.13 -9.62 0.02
C LYS A 56 5.39 -9.31 1.30
N LYS A 57 5.36 -10.30 2.20
CA LYS A 57 4.92 -10.14 3.58
C LYS A 57 6.15 -10.07 4.50
N ILE A 58 6.21 -9.04 5.32
CA ILE A 58 7.22 -8.91 6.38
C ILE A 58 6.54 -8.63 7.72
N GLU A 59 7.26 -8.86 8.81
CA GLU A 59 6.83 -8.43 10.13
C GLU A 59 7.65 -7.21 10.57
N VAL A 60 6.98 -6.13 10.94
CA VAL A 60 7.60 -4.92 11.49
C VAL A 60 6.98 -4.67 12.87
N SER A 61 7.80 -4.79 13.92
CA SER A 61 7.34 -4.62 15.31
C SER A 61 6.11 -5.48 15.66
N GLY A 62 6.11 -6.75 15.27
CA GLY A 62 5.01 -7.68 15.52
C GLY A 62 3.80 -7.55 14.59
N ARG A 63 3.86 -6.69 13.55
CA ARG A 63 2.74 -6.46 12.63
C ARG A 63 3.08 -6.89 11.21
N ALA A 64 2.24 -7.76 10.66
CA ALA A 64 2.33 -8.18 9.27
C ALA A 64 2.07 -7.00 8.31
N THR A 65 3.04 -6.74 7.45
CA THR A 65 3.01 -5.70 6.41
C THR A 65 3.19 -6.33 5.05
N TYR A 66 2.33 -5.97 4.10
CA TYR A 66 2.40 -6.40 2.70
C TYR A 66 2.86 -5.21 1.86
N PHE A 67 3.84 -5.42 0.99
CA PHE A 67 4.39 -4.36 0.15
C PHE A 67 4.98 -4.91 -1.15
N CYS A 68 5.06 -4.06 -2.18
CA CYS A 68 5.75 -4.38 -3.43
C CYS A 68 7.23 -3.95 -3.34
N PRO A 69 8.22 -4.85 -3.42
CA PRO A 69 9.63 -4.47 -3.32
C PRO A 69 10.13 -3.59 -4.47
N ARG A 70 9.45 -3.63 -5.62
CA ARG A 70 9.79 -2.82 -6.81
C ARG A 70 9.26 -1.39 -6.70
N ASP A 71 8.10 -1.21 -6.08
CA ASP A 71 7.45 0.10 -5.96
C ASP A 71 7.66 0.78 -4.59
N GLN A 72 8.02 0.02 -3.56
CA GLN A 72 8.26 0.48 -2.19
C GLN A 72 9.64 0.04 -1.70
N SER A 73 10.67 0.45 -2.43
CA SER A 73 12.06 0.28 -1.99
C SER A 73 12.38 1.22 -0.82
N ARG A 74 13.46 0.92 -0.08
CA ARG A 74 14.01 1.91 0.85
C ARG A 74 14.43 3.16 0.07
N GLU A 75 13.97 4.33 0.52
CA GLU A 75 14.45 5.60 0.00
C GLU A 75 15.95 5.70 0.30
N SER A 76 16.74 6.13 -0.69
CA SER A 76 18.18 6.39 -0.56
C SER A 76 18.47 7.87 -0.30
#